data_AF-X1DB66-F1
#
_entry.id   AF-X1DB66-F1
#
_cell.length_a   1.000
_cell.length_b   1.000
_cell.length_c   1.000
_cell.angle_alpha   90.00
_cell.angle_beta   90.00
_cell.angle_gamma   90.00
#
_symmetry.space_group_name_H-M   'P 1'
#
loop_
_entity.id
_entity.type
_entity.pdbx_description
1 polymer ?
#
loop_
_entity_poly.entity_id
_entity_poly.type
_entity_poly.pdbx_seq_one_letter_code
_entity_poly.pdbx_strand_id
1 'polypeptide(L)' 'MYLTKEEEKILDGDEGEVEERLFRLLVRLGEIYGADKMIPVGSVQVAGVSYKSISDPGMEFLE' A
#
# COMPACT_ATOMS: atom_id res chain seq x y z
N MET A 1 1.62 -2.69 -15.68
CA MET A 1 2.28 -2.98 -14.40
C MET A 1 3.03 -4.30 -14.47
N TYR A 2 4.34 -4.26 -14.24
CA TYR A 2 5.19 -5.42 -14.00
C TYR A 2 5.50 -5.46 -12.51
N LEU A 3 5.08 -6.53 -11.85
CA LEU A 3 5.28 -6.72 -10.42
C LEU A 3 6.53 -7.57 -10.17
N THR A 4 7.21 -7.30 -9.07
CA THR A 4 8.23 -8.20 -8.52
C THR A 4 7.56 -9.39 -7.82
N LYS A 5 8.33 -10.46 -7.57
CA LYS A 5 7.80 -11.63 -6.84
C LYS A 5 7.29 -11.31 -5.44
N GLU A 6 7.82 -10.28 -4.81
CA GLU A 6 7.38 -9.84 -3.49
C GLU A 6 6.04 -9.10 -3.58
N GLU A 7 5.90 -8.22 -4.57
CA GLU A 7 4.65 -7.51 -4.87
C GLU A 7 3.52 -8.47 -5.31
N GLU A 8 3.85 -9.53 -6.05
CA GLU A 8 2.91 -10.60 -6.41
C GLU A 8 2.38 -11.31 -5.17
N LYS A 9 3.26 -11.68 -4.22
CA LYS A 9 2.85 -12.32 -2.96
C LYS A 9 1.92 -11.44 -2.13
N ILE A 10 2.22 -10.13 -2.04
CA ILE A 10 1.33 -9.19 -1.37
C ILE A 10 -0.05 -9.18 -2.05
N LEU A 11 -0.08 -9.11 -3.38
CA LEU A 11 -1.32 -9.10 -4.16
C LEU A 11 -2.12 -10.41 -4.06
N ASP A 12 -1.45 -11.54 -3.87
CA ASP A 12 -2.03 -12.86 -3.68
C ASP A 12 -2.52 -13.09 -2.24
N GLY A 13 -2.19 -12.18 -1.32
CA GLY A 13 -2.67 -12.18 0.07
C GLY A 13 -1.75 -12.90 1.07
N ASP A 14 -0.54 -13.26 0.67
CA ASP A 14 0.42 -13.96 1.53
C ASP A 14 0.85 -13.13 2.76
N GLU A 15 0.77 -11.79 2.66
CA GLU A 15 1.15 -10.85 3.72
C GLU A 15 -0.05 -10.35 4.55
N GLY A 16 -1.27 -10.81 4.27
CA GLY A 16 -2.48 -10.44 5.00
C GLY A 16 -3.52 -9.67 4.17
N GLU A 17 -4.76 -9.65 4.66
CA GLU A 17 -5.91 -9.09 3.95
C GLU A 17 -5.81 -7.57 3.76
N VAL A 18 -5.22 -6.85 4.72
CA VAL A 18 -5.10 -5.38 4.67
C VAL A 18 -4.12 -4.99 3.57
N GLU A 19 -2.95 -5.61 3.58
CA GLU A 19 -1.88 -5.45 2.60
C GLU A 19 -2.37 -5.83 1.21
N GLU A 20 -3.02 -6.98 1.05
CA GLU A 20 -3.61 -7.43 -0.22
C GLU A 20 -4.55 -6.37 -0.82
N ARG A 21 -5.48 -5.87 0.01
CA ARG A 21 -6.51 -4.94 -0.43
C ARG A 21 -5.93 -3.57 -0.78
N LEU A 22 -4.98 -3.07 0.01
CA LEU A 22 -4.28 -1.80 -0.25
C LEU A 22 -3.38 -1.92 -1.48
N PHE A 23 -2.66 -3.02 -1.62
CA PHE A 23 -1.76 -3.24 -2.76
C PHE A 23 -2.55 -3.41 -4.06
N ARG A 24 -3.69 -4.12 -4.03
CA ARG A 24 -4.62 -4.21 -5.15
C ARG A 24 -5.08 -2.83 -5.64
N LEU A 25 -5.35 -1.88 -4.73
CA LEU A 25 -5.68 -0.50 -5.10
C LEU A 25 -4.52 0.16 -5.87
N LEU A 26 -3.29 0.04 -5.38
CA LEU A 26 -2.10 0.61 -6.03
C LEU A 26 -1.89 0.03 -7.44
N VAL A 27 -1.99 -1.30 -7.58
CA VAL A 27 -1.87 -1.98 -8.88
C VAL A 27 -2.93 -1.48 -9.86
N ARG A 28 -4.19 -1.36 -9.41
CA ARG A 28 -5.29 -0.84 -10.26
C ARG A 28 -5.05 0.59 -10.71
N LEU A 29 -4.57 1.46 -9.82
CA LEU A 29 -4.21 2.83 -10.20
C LEU A 29 -3.10 2.82 -11.26
N GLY A 30 -2.07 2.01 -11.06
CA GLY A 30 -1.00 1.87 -12.02
C GLY A 30 -1.45 1.35 -13.38
N GLU A 31 -2.35 0.36 -13.44
CA GLU A 31 -2.97 -0.12 -14.69
C GLU A 31 -3.74 0.99 -15.41
N ILE A 32 -4.58 1.74 -14.69
CA ILE A 32 -5.42 2.81 -15.25
C ILE A 32 -4.57 3.95 -15.81
N TYR A 33 -3.47 4.29 -15.15
CA TYR A 33 -2.56 5.35 -15.58
C TYR A 33 -1.45 4.88 -16.53
N GLY A 34 -1.40 3.59 -16.87
CA GLY A 34 -0.37 3.03 -17.77
C GLY A 34 1.03 3.02 -17.15
N ALA A 35 1.13 2.86 -15.84
CA ALA A 35 2.41 2.75 -15.14
C ALA A 35 3.06 1.37 -15.39
N ASP A 36 4.38 1.41 -15.62
CA ASP A 36 5.15 0.20 -15.87
C ASP A 36 5.47 -0.56 -14.58
N LYS A 37 5.86 0.13 -13.50
CA LYS A 37 6.32 -0.48 -12.23
C LYS A 37 6.13 0.46 -11.04
N MET A 38 6.14 -0.09 -9.83
CA MET A 38 6.21 0.72 -8.61
C MET A 38 7.56 1.46 -8.53
N ILE A 39 7.58 2.60 -7.85
CA ILE A 39 8.81 3.37 -7.59
C ILE A 39 8.99 3.46 -6.07
N PRO A 40 10.18 3.14 -5.54
CA PRO A 40 10.43 3.24 -4.11
C PRO A 40 10.28 4.69 -3.64
N VAL A 41 9.49 4.88 -2.58
CA VAL A 41 9.30 6.18 -1.95
C VAL A 41 10.26 6.28 -0.75
N GLY A 42 11.18 7.23 -0.80
CA GLY A 42 12.19 7.39 0.26
C GLY A 42 11.64 7.97 1.56
N SER A 43 10.67 8.87 1.48
CA SER A 43 9.96 9.41 2.64
C SER A 43 8.57 9.91 2.27
N VAL A 44 7.64 9.81 3.22
CA VAL A 44 6.28 10.34 3.10
C VAL A 44 5.98 11.13 4.38
N GLN A 45 5.35 12.30 4.22
CA GLN A 45 4.73 13.01 5.32
C GLN A 45 3.23 12.83 5.24
N VAL A 46 2.62 12.32 6.31
CA VAL A 46 1.17 12.20 6.42
C VAL A 46 0.67 13.33 7.32
N ALA A 47 -0.10 14.26 6.75
CA ALA A 47 -0.70 15.37 7.49
C ALA A 47 -2.13 15.05 7.93
N GLY A 48 -2.60 15.68 9.01
CA GLY A 48 -3.99 15.56 9.46
C GLY A 48 -4.32 14.25 10.18
N VAL A 49 -3.32 13.48 10.61
CA VAL A 49 -3.52 12.29 11.42
C VAL A 49 -3.77 12.66 12.89
N SER A 50 -4.85 12.12 13.43
CA SER A 50 -5.20 12.17 14.85
C SER A 50 -5.68 10.78 15.28
N TYR A 51 -5.63 10.47 16.57
CA TYR A 51 -6.23 9.22 17.07
C TYR A 51 -7.70 9.07 16.64
N LYS A 52 -8.43 10.19 16.53
CA LYS A 52 -9.82 10.19 16.08
C LYS A 52 -10.01 9.77 14.62
N SER A 53 -8.99 9.94 13.79
CA SER A 53 -9.03 9.59 12.36
C SER A 53 -8.43 8.22 12.06
N ILE A 54 -7.47 7.76 12.85
CA ILE A 54 -6.72 6.52 12.59
C ILE A 54 -7.03 5.39 13.58
N SER A 55 -7.60 5.74 14.74
CA SER A 55 -7.92 4.83 15.84
C SER A 55 -6.75 3.91 16.19
N ASP A 56 -7.03 2.77 16.82
CA ASP A 56 -6.00 1.77 17.13
C ASP A 56 -5.31 1.21 15.86
N PRO A 57 -6.03 0.88 14.76
CA PRO A 57 -5.38 0.27 13.60
C PRO A 57 -4.32 1.14 12.96
N GLY A 58 -4.53 2.45 12.86
CA GLY A 58 -3.52 3.33 12.28
C GLY A 58 -2.43 3.77 13.27
N MET A 59 -2.64 3.58 14.59
CA MET A 59 -1.57 3.72 15.58
C MET A 59 -0.54 2.60 15.43
N GLU A 60 -0.94 1.39 15.06
CA GLU A 60 -0.03 0.26 14.80
C GLU A 60 1.00 0.54 13.69
N PHE A 61 0.72 1.50 12.79
CA PHE A 61 1.64 1.91 11.73
C PHE A 61 2.62 3.04 12.13
N LEU A 62 2.56 3.56 13.36
CA LEU A 62 3.42 4.66 13.83
C LEU A 62 4.62 4.20 14.69
N GLU A 63 4.69 2.91 15.04
CA GLU A 63 5.81 2.29 15.78
C GLU A 63 6.97 1.87 14.87
#